data_AF-A0A2N1GUE5-F1
#
_entry.id   AF-A0A2N1GUE5-F1
#
_cell.length_a   1.000
_cell.length_b   1.000
_cell.length_c   1.000
_cell.angle_alpha   90.00
_cell.angle_beta   90.00
_cell.angle_gamma   90.00
#
_symmetry.space_group_name_H-M   'P 1'
#
loop_
_entity.id
_entity.type
_entity.pdbx_description
1 polymer ?
#
loop_
_entity_poly.entity_id
_entity_poly.type
_entity_poly.pdbx_seq_one_letter_code
_entity_poly.pdbx_strand_id
1 'polypeptide(L)'
;MGLSVSRASLKQKWLIADDTSDKDVLAKVVKYLGAVLIEYAENNKIDTSPRLSQARWINKNMPDCGFTLTQLEKKGKRELDKMRATFENKELYEMDLSSKRSIIVALDESIRLSEQLPAGTHRDNIVFFTPVLRAVGAWLSREPEQEGLSSLLERPYAAVWAPLKLREGMDASKLRDFVSFQTFQAMQGNQVDKKLVLNTLRKYLFVTDLSPDYSRSNDSIQKYHTDQYERFYKQVPTVQDAIISLGLCTKLQEYEYLEEAKLANAELAMFESFNYVCGTDEFDYSMLNIQVEEDYQPNPSNPNLRRFIEPIYVDF
;
A
#
# COMPACT_ATOMS: atom_id res chain seq x y z
N MET A 1 1.55 30.35 -4.65
CA MET A 1 2.12 31.68 -4.93
C MET A 1 1.43 32.66 -3.99
N GLY A 2 2.18 33.38 -3.15
CA GLY A 2 1.60 34.35 -2.22
C GLY A 2 1.35 35.69 -2.90
N LEU A 3 0.30 36.40 -2.51
CA LEU A 3 0.07 37.80 -2.89
C LEU A 3 1.20 38.66 -2.30
N SER A 4 2.01 39.30 -3.14
CA SER A 4 3.08 40.20 -2.72
C SER A 4 2.82 41.62 -3.22
N VAL A 5 2.97 42.61 -2.34
CA VAL A 5 2.93 44.03 -2.71
C VAL A 5 4.35 44.54 -2.91
N SER A 6 4.60 45.29 -3.98
CA SER A 6 5.92 45.88 -4.24
C SER A 6 6.31 46.85 -3.12
N ARG A 7 7.59 46.84 -2.73
CA ARG A 7 8.15 47.73 -1.69
C ARG A 7 7.92 49.21 -2.01
N ALA A 8 7.94 49.55 -3.29
CA ALA A 8 7.71 50.92 -3.77
C ALA A 8 6.26 51.40 -3.56
N SER A 9 5.29 50.48 -3.51
CA SER A 9 3.87 50.77 -3.30
C SER A 9 3.45 50.81 -1.83
N LEU A 10 4.35 50.47 -0.89
CA LEU A 10 4.06 50.49 0.55
C LEU A 10 4.27 51.90 1.11
N LYS A 11 3.28 52.38 1.88
CA LYS A 11 3.42 53.63 2.65
C LYS A 11 4.57 53.49 3.66
N GLN A 12 5.32 54.56 3.89
CA GLN A 12 6.55 54.56 4.71
C GLN A 12 6.36 53.95 6.12
N LYS A 13 5.19 54.16 6.73
CA LYS A 13 4.80 53.59 8.04
C LYS A 13 4.71 52.05 8.08
N TRP A 14 4.62 51.40 6.91
CA TRP A 14 4.52 49.95 6.76
C TRP A 14 5.82 49.31 6.26
N LEU A 15 6.87 50.11 6.05
CA LEU A 15 8.17 49.57 5.72
C LEU A 15 8.76 48.84 6.95
N ILE A 16 9.32 47.68 6.68
CA ILE A 16 10.05 46.84 7.63
C ILE A 16 11.52 46.94 7.20
N ALA A 17 12.40 47.25 8.15
CA ALA A 17 13.84 47.23 7.93
C ALA A 17 14.37 45.81 8.24
N ASP A 18 15.52 45.45 7.67
CA ASP A 18 16.02 44.07 7.74
C ASP A 18 16.43 43.65 9.16
N ASP A 19 16.58 44.62 10.07
CA ASP A 19 16.90 44.45 11.50
C ASP A 19 15.67 44.47 12.43
N THR A 20 14.46 44.63 11.87
CA THR A 20 13.24 44.74 12.67
C THR A 20 12.88 43.39 13.28
N SER A 21 12.63 43.33 14.59
CA SER A 21 12.27 42.09 15.27
C SER A 21 10.90 41.55 14.81
N ASP A 22 10.73 40.22 14.80
CA ASP A 22 9.45 39.58 14.44
C ASP A 22 8.27 40.10 15.28
N LYS A 23 8.53 40.49 16.54
CA LYS A 23 7.51 41.08 17.42
C LYS A 23 7.04 42.44 16.91
N ASP A 24 7.95 43.28 16.44
CA ASP A 24 7.63 44.61 15.93
C ASP A 24 6.95 44.54 14.56
N VAL A 25 7.33 43.54 13.74
CA VAL A 25 6.64 43.21 12.49
C VAL A 25 5.21 42.78 12.78
N LEU A 26 5.01 41.85 13.73
CA LEU A 26 3.69 41.37 14.12
C LEU A 26 2.82 42.51 14.65
N ALA A 27 3.38 43.43 15.44
CA ALA A 27 2.66 44.60 15.94
C ALA A 27 2.16 45.51 14.80
N LYS A 28 2.96 45.70 13.74
CA LYS A 28 2.52 46.42 12.52
C LYS A 28 1.41 45.64 11.80
N VAL A 29 1.55 44.33 11.64
CA VAL A 29 0.55 43.48 10.96
C VAL A 29 -0.79 43.50 11.70
N VAL A 30 -0.76 43.38 13.04
CA VAL A 30 -1.95 43.50 13.90
C VAL A 30 -2.58 44.88 13.78
N LYS A 31 -1.78 45.95 13.75
CA LYS A 31 -2.28 47.32 13.57
C LYS A 31 -2.92 47.54 12.20
N TYR A 32 -2.47 46.84 11.15
CA TYR A 32 -3.00 46.96 9.80
C TYR A 32 -4.27 46.13 9.59
N LEU A 33 -4.25 44.86 10.00
CA LEU A 33 -5.32 43.90 9.74
C LEU A 33 -6.38 43.88 10.85
N GLY A 34 -6.04 44.31 12.07
CA GLY A 34 -6.97 44.45 13.19
C GLY A 34 -7.82 43.21 13.43
N ALA A 35 -9.14 43.40 13.45
CA ALA A 35 -10.13 42.36 13.69
C ALA A 35 -10.10 41.22 12.66
N VAL A 36 -9.75 41.50 11.40
CA VAL A 36 -9.71 40.48 10.33
C VAL A 36 -8.63 39.44 10.61
N LEU A 37 -7.50 39.84 11.20
CA LEU A 37 -6.45 38.90 11.59
C LEU A 37 -6.88 38.03 12.78
N ILE A 38 -7.64 38.61 13.72
CA ILE A 38 -8.16 37.89 14.89
C ILE A 38 -9.21 36.87 14.44
N GLU A 39 -10.20 37.28 13.65
CA GLU A 39 -11.20 36.36 13.06
C GLU A 39 -10.54 35.28 12.22
N TYR A 40 -9.53 35.63 11.42
CA TYR A 40 -8.78 34.64 10.64
C TYR A 40 -8.03 33.65 11.54
N ALA A 41 -7.42 34.10 12.64
CA ALA A 41 -6.72 33.25 13.61
C ALA A 41 -7.68 32.38 14.45
N GLU A 42 -8.89 32.88 14.75
CA GLU A 42 -9.94 32.10 15.42
C GLU A 42 -10.50 31.01 14.50
N ASN A 43 -10.69 31.31 13.22
CA ASN A 43 -11.15 30.36 12.20
C ASN A 43 -10.05 29.39 11.74
N ASN A 44 -8.77 29.77 11.85
CA ASN A 44 -7.60 28.97 11.49
C ASN A 44 -6.66 28.85 12.68
N LYS A 45 -7.13 28.23 13.77
CA LYS A 45 -6.31 28.02 14.96
C LYS A 45 -5.04 27.25 14.60
N ILE A 46 -3.91 27.93 14.72
CA ILE A 46 -2.61 27.27 14.67
C ILE A 46 -2.39 26.70 16.06
N ASP A 47 -2.77 25.43 16.24
CA ASP A 47 -2.47 24.73 17.47
C ASP A 47 -0.96 24.77 17.71
N THR A 48 -0.59 25.08 18.95
CA THR A 48 0.82 25.11 19.33
C THR A 48 1.35 23.70 19.13
N SER A 49 2.40 23.56 18.32
CA SER A 49 3.00 22.26 18.02
C SER A 49 3.15 21.47 19.32
N PRO A 50 2.64 20.22 19.41
CA PRO A 50 2.69 19.41 20.63
C PRO A 50 4.10 19.36 21.24
N ARG A 51 5.13 19.43 20.38
CA ARG A 51 6.53 19.53 20.75
C ARG A 51 6.86 20.78 21.59
N LEU A 52 6.39 21.96 21.17
CA LEU A 52 6.62 23.22 21.88
C LEU A 52 5.82 23.28 23.18
N SER A 53 4.58 22.77 23.17
CA SER A 53 3.75 22.63 24.37
C SER A 53 4.45 21.75 25.42
N GLN A 54 5.11 20.69 24.98
CA GLN A 54 5.85 19.78 25.84
C GLN A 54 7.18 20.36 26.35
N ALA A 55 7.91 21.10 25.51
CA ALA A 55 9.09 21.86 25.95
C ALA A 55 8.74 22.86 27.07
N ARG A 56 7.62 23.58 26.91
CA ARG A 56 7.10 24.50 27.95
C ARG A 56 6.67 23.75 29.21
N TRP A 57 6.02 22.60 29.07
CA TRP A 57 5.64 21.77 30.21
C TRP A 57 6.86 21.28 31.00
N ILE A 58 7.91 20.81 30.31
CA ILE A 58 9.16 20.35 30.93
C ILE A 58 9.82 21.51 31.67
N ASN A 59 9.97 22.67 31.04
CA ASN A 59 10.55 23.85 31.67
C ASN A 59 9.78 24.31 32.92
N LYS A 60 8.46 24.08 32.96
CA LYS A 60 7.60 24.47 34.09
C LYS A 60 7.61 23.46 35.23
N ASN A 61 7.62 22.16 34.93
CA ASN A 61 7.42 21.10 35.91
C ASN A 61 8.72 20.37 36.29
N MET A 62 9.80 20.54 35.53
CA MET A 62 11.12 19.96 35.78
C MET A 62 12.18 21.07 36.00
N PRO A 63 12.21 21.72 37.18
CA PRO A 63 13.17 22.79 37.46
C PRO A 63 14.63 22.31 37.44
N ASP A 64 14.89 21.03 37.69
CA ASP A 64 16.22 20.43 37.69
C ASP A 64 16.66 19.86 36.32
N CYS A 65 15.93 20.16 35.24
CA CYS A 65 16.24 19.59 33.92
C CYS A 65 17.53 20.11 33.27
N GLY A 66 18.16 21.16 33.82
CA GLY A 66 19.45 21.69 33.36
C GLY A 66 19.43 22.38 31.98
N PHE A 67 18.26 22.48 31.33
CA PHE A 67 18.08 23.13 30.02
C PHE A 67 17.20 24.38 30.14
N THR A 68 17.57 25.44 29.44
CA THR A 68 16.71 26.63 29.29
C THR A 68 15.56 26.36 28.31
N LEU A 69 14.48 27.13 28.39
CA LEU A 69 13.34 27.02 27.47
C LEU A 69 13.78 27.05 25.99
N THR A 70 14.71 27.93 25.64
CA THR A 70 15.23 28.05 24.27
C THR A 70 16.02 26.82 23.82
N GLN A 71 16.66 26.12 24.75
CA GLN A 71 17.34 24.85 24.48
C GLN A 71 16.32 23.70 24.32
N LEU A 72 15.27 23.66 25.15
CA LEU A 72 14.19 22.69 25.06
C LEU A 72 13.38 22.84 23.76
N GLU A 73 13.11 24.07 23.33
CA GLU A 73 12.42 24.37 22.07
C GLU A 73 13.23 24.01 20.82
N LYS A 74 14.54 23.73 20.95
CA LYS A 74 15.39 23.21 19.86
C LYS A 74 15.48 21.68 19.85
N LYS A 75 15.06 21.00 20.92
CA LYS A 75 15.11 19.55 21.03
C LYS A 75 14.02 18.85 20.22
N GLY A 76 14.33 17.65 19.74
CA GLY A 76 13.40 16.80 19.03
C GLY A 76 12.29 16.29 19.95
N LYS A 77 11.10 16.01 19.39
CA LYS A 77 9.93 15.54 20.17
C LYS A 77 10.25 14.30 21.01
N ARG A 78 10.97 13.33 20.43
CA ARG A 78 11.37 12.08 21.12
C ARG A 78 12.24 12.33 22.36
N GLU A 79 13.14 13.31 22.31
CA GLU A 79 13.95 13.67 23.49
C GLU A 79 13.09 14.27 24.59
N LEU A 80 12.13 15.13 24.23
CA LEU A 80 11.19 15.73 25.17
C LEU A 80 10.24 14.67 25.76
N ASP A 81 9.81 13.68 24.98
CA ASP A 81 9.03 12.54 25.45
C ASP A 81 9.82 11.71 26.47
N LYS A 82 11.10 11.42 26.19
CA LYS A 82 11.99 10.71 27.11
C LYS A 82 12.16 11.46 28.43
N MET A 83 12.46 12.76 28.37
CA MET A 83 12.62 13.60 29.56
C MET A 83 11.36 13.62 30.42
N ARG A 84 10.18 13.71 29.78
CA ARG A 84 8.91 13.69 30.48
C ARG A 84 8.61 12.32 31.10
N ALA A 85 8.86 11.22 30.38
CA ALA A 85 8.65 9.88 30.89
C ALA A 85 9.57 9.56 32.08
N THR A 86 10.84 9.98 32.02
CA THR A 86 11.77 9.87 33.16
C THR A 86 11.30 10.65 34.38
N PHE A 87 10.66 11.82 34.19
CA PHE A 87 10.14 12.60 35.30
C PHE A 87 8.86 12.02 35.90
N GLU A 88 7.94 11.54 35.06
CA GLU A 88 6.70 10.93 35.52
C GLU A 88 6.89 9.49 36.04
N ASN A 89 8.12 8.96 36.05
CA ASN A 89 8.46 7.55 36.34
C ASN A 89 7.56 6.58 35.56
N LYS A 90 7.22 6.94 34.33
CA LYS A 90 6.46 6.10 33.42
C LYS A 90 7.42 5.47 32.45
N GLU A 91 7.28 4.18 32.23
CA GLU A 91 7.91 3.54 31.09
C GLU A 91 7.36 4.21 29.84
N LEU A 92 8.27 4.78 29.05
CA LEU A 92 7.92 5.24 27.73
C LEU A 92 7.63 3.96 26.94
N TYR A 93 6.36 3.72 26.64
CA TYR A 93 5.96 2.66 25.74
C TYR A 93 6.56 3.00 24.37
N GLU A 94 7.82 2.62 24.16
CA GLU A 94 8.45 2.53 22.85
C GLU A 94 7.73 1.37 22.17
N MET A 95 6.55 1.64 21.63
CA MET A 95 6.02 0.74 20.62
C MET A 95 7.01 0.84 19.47
N ASP A 96 7.92 -0.14 19.38
CA ASP A 96 8.50 -0.52 18.11
C ASP A 96 7.36 -1.12 17.27
N LEU A 97 6.41 -0.24 16.91
CA LEU A 97 5.70 -0.36 15.67
C LEU A 97 6.81 -0.50 14.68
N SER A 98 6.99 -1.71 14.16
CA SER A 98 8.08 -2.05 13.28
C SER A 98 8.07 -1.25 11.97
N SER A 99 7.51 -0.03 11.86
CA SER A 99 7.39 0.86 10.69
C SER A 99 6.75 0.26 9.43
N LYS A 100 6.52 -1.05 9.45
CA LYS A 100 6.17 -1.93 8.33
C LYS A 100 4.75 -2.43 8.53
N ARG A 101 4.41 -2.86 9.75
CA ARG A 101 3.01 -3.11 10.18
C ARG A 101 2.13 -1.87 10.06
N SER A 102 2.71 -0.67 10.16
CA SER A 102 1.95 0.58 9.99
C SER A 102 1.37 0.77 8.60
N ILE A 103 1.96 0.19 7.55
CA ILE A 103 1.41 0.30 6.19
C ILE A 103 0.17 -0.57 6.02
N ILE A 104 0.16 -1.79 6.59
CA ILE A 104 -1.03 -2.64 6.60
C ILE A 104 -2.13 -1.96 7.40
N VAL A 105 -1.82 -1.53 8.62
CA VAL A 105 -2.80 -0.85 9.47
C VAL A 105 -3.35 0.38 8.75
N ALA A 106 -2.49 1.16 8.10
CA ALA A 106 -2.93 2.31 7.35
C ALA A 106 -3.77 1.94 6.11
N LEU A 107 -3.48 0.82 5.45
CA LEU A 107 -4.26 0.33 4.33
C LEU A 107 -5.64 -0.13 4.78
N ASP A 108 -5.72 -0.96 5.81
CA ASP A 108 -6.98 -1.46 6.38
C ASP A 108 -7.85 -0.29 6.86
N GLU A 109 -7.22 0.68 7.53
CA GLU A 109 -7.88 1.89 7.99
C GLU A 109 -8.33 2.77 6.83
N SER A 110 -7.55 2.88 5.75
CA SER A 110 -7.96 3.62 4.54
C SER A 110 -9.17 2.96 3.87
N ILE A 111 -9.19 1.63 3.78
CA ILE A 111 -10.33 0.87 3.25
C ILE A 111 -11.57 1.12 4.12
N ARG A 112 -11.45 0.94 5.44
CA ARG A 112 -12.53 1.17 6.39
C ARG A 112 -13.09 2.59 6.33
N LEU A 113 -12.21 3.60 6.33
CA LEU A 113 -12.63 5.00 6.27
C LEU A 113 -13.21 5.38 4.90
N SER A 114 -12.78 4.74 3.81
CA SER A 114 -13.36 4.96 2.49
C SER A 114 -14.81 4.49 2.38
N GLU A 115 -15.24 3.55 3.22
CA GLU A 115 -16.61 3.06 3.30
C GLU A 115 -17.47 3.90 4.26
N GLN A 116 -16.89 4.36 5.37
CA GLN A 116 -17.62 5.03 6.44
C GLN A 116 -17.76 6.55 6.25
N LEU A 117 -16.80 7.19 5.58
CA LEU A 117 -16.85 8.65 5.39
C LEU A 117 -17.89 9.04 4.33
N PRO A 118 -18.58 10.17 4.52
CA PRO A 118 -19.46 10.71 3.50
C PRO A 118 -18.68 11.09 2.24
N ALA A 119 -19.37 11.14 1.10
CA ALA A 119 -18.77 11.60 -0.14
C ALA A 119 -18.23 13.03 0.01
N GLY A 120 -17.00 13.26 -0.44
CA GLY A 120 -16.32 14.54 -0.33
C GLY A 120 -14.80 14.39 -0.38
N THR A 121 -14.10 15.51 -0.30
CA THR A 121 -12.64 15.58 -0.51
C THR A 121 -11.85 14.71 0.46
N HIS A 122 -12.31 14.57 1.71
CA HIS A 122 -11.66 13.72 2.70
C HIS A 122 -11.70 12.25 2.27
N ARG A 123 -12.88 11.75 1.90
CA ARG A 123 -13.04 10.39 1.36
C ARG A 123 -12.22 10.19 0.10
N ASP A 124 -12.23 11.16 -0.83
CA ASP A 124 -11.47 11.08 -2.08
C ASP A 124 -9.95 11.06 -1.86
N ASN A 125 -9.47 11.71 -0.80
CA ASN A 125 -8.06 11.66 -0.40
C ASN A 125 -7.71 10.30 0.19
N ILE A 126 -8.59 9.71 1.00
CA ILE A 126 -8.38 8.37 1.56
C ILE A 126 -8.40 7.30 0.46
N VAL A 127 -9.39 7.34 -0.44
CA VAL A 127 -9.50 6.42 -1.58
C VAL A 127 -8.24 6.48 -2.45
N PHE A 128 -7.66 7.67 -2.62
CA PHE A 128 -6.40 7.84 -3.35
C PHE A 128 -5.21 7.14 -2.68
N PHE A 129 -5.16 7.07 -1.34
CA PHE A 129 -4.05 6.41 -0.65
C PHE A 129 -4.12 4.89 -0.65
N THR A 130 -5.29 4.28 -0.88
CA THR A 130 -5.43 2.82 -0.98
C THR A 130 -4.47 2.20 -2.02
N PRO A 131 -4.47 2.62 -3.30
CA PRO A 131 -3.50 2.10 -4.27
C PRO A 131 -2.05 2.50 -3.94
N VAL A 132 -1.81 3.68 -3.36
CA VAL A 132 -0.46 4.12 -2.92
C VAL A 132 0.13 3.14 -1.90
N LEU A 133 -0.64 2.81 -0.86
CA LEU A 133 -0.23 1.91 0.21
C LEU A 133 -0.06 0.48 -0.31
N ARG A 134 -0.91 0.03 -1.24
CA ARG A 134 -0.75 -1.28 -1.89
C ARG A 134 0.54 -1.38 -2.69
N ALA A 135 0.85 -0.39 -3.53
CA ALA A 135 2.07 -0.40 -4.33
C ALA A 135 3.33 -0.35 -3.46
N VAL A 136 3.38 0.56 -2.47
CA VAL A 136 4.52 0.70 -1.56
C VAL A 136 4.65 -0.52 -0.66
N GLY A 137 3.53 -1.06 -0.18
CA GLY A 137 3.47 -2.29 0.60
C GLY A 137 3.95 -3.51 -0.18
N ALA A 138 3.57 -3.63 -1.46
CA ALA A 138 4.06 -4.68 -2.36
C ALA A 138 5.57 -4.57 -2.60
N TRP A 139 6.11 -3.37 -2.81
CA TRP A 139 7.56 -3.16 -2.88
C TRP A 139 8.25 -3.58 -1.57
N LEU A 140 7.79 -3.08 -0.42
CA LEU A 140 8.35 -3.43 0.88
C LEU A 140 8.24 -4.92 1.16
N SER A 141 7.19 -5.59 0.71
CA SER A 141 7.04 -7.03 0.86
C SER A 141 8.15 -7.81 0.17
N ARG A 142 9.02 -7.19 -0.65
CA ARG A 142 10.13 -7.81 -1.39
C ARG A 142 11.52 -7.37 -0.91
N GLU A 143 11.60 -6.39 -0.03
CA GLU A 143 12.86 -6.01 0.62
C GLU A 143 13.31 -7.09 1.64
N PRO A 144 14.62 -7.20 1.93
CA PRO A 144 15.13 -8.14 2.93
C PRO A 144 14.67 -7.75 4.35
N GLU A 145 14.52 -8.76 5.23
CA GLU A 145 14.16 -8.59 6.65
C GLU A 145 12.78 -7.92 6.87
N GLN A 146 11.84 -8.18 5.97
CA GLN A 146 10.47 -7.64 6.04
C GLN A 146 9.50 -8.78 6.36
N GLU A 147 9.06 -8.82 7.62
CA GLU A 147 8.04 -9.76 8.06
C GLU A 147 6.67 -9.08 8.22
N GLY A 148 5.61 -9.87 8.07
CA GLY A 148 4.24 -9.44 8.33
C GLY A 148 3.55 -8.71 7.17
N LEU A 149 4.13 -8.66 5.96
CA LEU A 149 3.52 -8.09 4.76
C LEU A 149 2.84 -9.12 3.83
N SER A 150 2.70 -10.37 4.29
CA SER A 150 2.10 -11.47 3.51
C SER A 150 0.62 -11.26 3.19
N SER A 151 -0.09 -10.43 3.96
CA SER A 151 -1.48 -10.04 3.65
C SER A 151 -1.59 -9.12 2.43
N LEU A 152 -0.53 -8.37 2.14
CA LEU A 152 -0.42 -7.49 0.98
C LEU A 152 0.08 -8.26 -0.25
N LEU A 153 1.19 -8.98 -0.08
CA LEU A 153 1.78 -9.75 -1.15
C LEU A 153 2.60 -10.92 -0.59
N GLU A 154 2.08 -12.13 -0.78
CA GLU A 154 2.64 -13.39 -0.31
C GLU A 154 3.93 -13.76 -1.08
N ARG A 155 4.83 -14.51 -0.44
CA ARG A 155 6.04 -15.04 -1.07
C ARG A 155 5.94 -16.57 -1.23
N PRO A 156 5.13 -17.09 -2.16
CA PRO A 156 5.00 -18.53 -2.36
C PRO A 156 6.34 -19.14 -2.80
N TYR A 157 6.55 -20.39 -2.40
CA TYR A 157 7.71 -21.17 -2.85
C TYR A 157 7.71 -21.32 -4.38
N ALA A 158 8.84 -21.08 -5.04
CA ALA A 158 9.05 -21.26 -6.48
C ALA A 158 8.23 -20.38 -7.45
N ALA A 159 7.50 -19.37 -6.97
CA ALA A 159 7.05 -18.26 -7.80
C ALA A 159 7.74 -16.96 -7.37
N VAL A 160 8.23 -16.19 -8.33
CA VAL A 160 9.00 -14.97 -8.07
C VAL A 160 8.28 -13.79 -8.70
N TRP A 161 7.99 -12.78 -7.88
CA TRP A 161 7.47 -11.52 -8.40
C TRP A 161 7.92 -10.38 -7.51
N ALA A 162 8.59 -9.42 -8.11
CA ALA A 162 8.95 -8.15 -7.47
C ALA A 162 8.58 -7.07 -8.46
N PRO A 163 7.34 -6.54 -8.41
CA PRO A 163 6.82 -5.66 -9.47
C PRO A 163 7.42 -4.25 -9.45
N LEU A 164 7.99 -3.87 -8.32
CA LEU A 164 8.54 -2.54 -8.07
C LEU A 164 9.92 -2.68 -7.45
N LYS A 165 10.83 -1.82 -7.88
CA LYS A 165 12.13 -1.64 -7.25
C LYS A 165 12.40 -0.18 -6.96
N LEU A 166 13.22 0.05 -5.94
CA LEU A 166 13.75 1.36 -5.61
C LEU A 166 14.76 1.79 -6.70
N ARG A 167 14.64 3.02 -7.19
CA ARG A 167 15.62 3.59 -8.13
C ARG A 167 16.97 3.78 -7.44
N GLU A 168 18.04 3.68 -8.23
CA GLU A 168 19.40 3.87 -7.74
C GLU A 168 19.58 5.23 -7.06
N GLY A 169 20.29 5.22 -5.92
CA GLY A 169 20.57 6.43 -5.13
C GLY A 169 19.39 6.97 -4.31
N MET A 170 18.24 6.30 -4.31
CA MET A 170 17.10 6.66 -3.46
C MET A 170 17.15 5.95 -2.11
N ASP A 171 16.54 6.54 -1.10
CA ASP A 171 16.52 6.04 0.27
C ASP A 171 15.15 5.43 0.60
N ALA A 172 15.14 4.12 0.85
CA ALA A 172 13.95 3.34 1.20
C ALA A 172 13.21 3.91 2.42
N SER A 173 13.95 4.37 3.44
CA SER A 173 13.36 4.90 4.67
C SER A 173 12.61 6.20 4.41
N LYS A 174 13.16 7.08 3.57
CA LYS A 174 12.52 8.34 3.19
C LYS A 174 11.22 8.13 2.43
N LEU A 175 11.17 7.16 1.52
CA LEU A 175 9.94 6.84 0.80
C LEU A 175 8.86 6.36 1.77
N ARG A 176 9.21 5.40 2.64
CA ARG A 176 8.30 4.84 3.64
C ARG A 176 7.75 5.92 4.56
N ASP A 177 8.63 6.76 5.10
CA ASP A 177 8.26 7.81 6.05
C ASP A 177 7.41 8.88 5.36
N PHE A 178 7.73 9.24 4.11
CA PHE A 178 6.91 10.16 3.31
C PHE A 178 5.50 9.62 3.11
N VAL A 179 5.35 8.37 2.63
CA VAL A 179 4.04 7.77 2.38
C VAL A 179 3.25 7.65 3.68
N SER A 180 3.86 7.14 4.74
CA SER A 180 3.22 6.99 6.06
C SER A 180 2.73 8.34 6.59
N PHE A 181 3.55 9.39 6.47
CA PHE A 181 3.18 10.73 6.92
C PHE A 181 2.03 11.30 6.08
N GLN A 182 2.10 11.20 4.75
CA GLN A 182 1.05 11.75 3.88
C GLN A 182 -0.29 11.02 4.06
N THR A 183 -0.25 9.70 4.22
CA THR A 183 -1.43 8.90 4.54
C THR A 183 -2.03 9.32 5.89
N PHE A 184 -1.21 9.49 6.92
CA PHE A 184 -1.67 9.94 8.23
C PHE A 184 -2.33 11.33 8.16
N GLN A 185 -1.74 12.27 7.42
CA GLN A 185 -2.33 13.59 7.18
C GLN A 185 -3.69 13.48 6.47
N ALA A 186 -3.80 12.60 5.47
CA ALA A 186 -5.06 12.36 4.75
C ALA A 186 -6.14 11.80 5.68
N MET A 187 -5.78 10.85 6.55
CA MET A 187 -6.72 10.29 7.54
C MET A 187 -7.24 11.35 8.51
N GLN A 188 -6.43 12.34 8.87
CA GLN A 188 -6.84 13.48 9.71
C GLN A 188 -7.75 14.49 9.00
N GLY A 189 -8.03 14.32 7.70
CA GLY A 189 -8.87 15.25 6.93
C GLY A 189 -8.11 16.40 6.29
N ASN A 190 -6.78 16.39 6.35
CA ASN A 190 -5.98 17.44 5.72
C ASN A 190 -6.00 17.33 4.20
N GLN A 191 -5.76 18.46 3.53
CA GLN A 191 -5.63 18.51 2.08
C GLN A 191 -4.36 17.79 1.63
N VAL A 192 -4.49 17.01 0.56
CA VAL A 192 -3.42 16.17 0.03
C VAL A 192 -3.06 16.65 -1.36
N ASP A 193 -1.79 16.97 -1.58
CA ASP A 193 -1.25 17.16 -2.92
C ASP A 193 -1.01 15.80 -3.59
N LYS A 194 -2.04 15.27 -4.26
CA LYS A 194 -1.98 14.00 -4.99
C LYS A 194 -0.86 14.00 -6.04
N LYS A 195 -0.58 15.14 -6.67
CA LYS A 195 0.47 15.27 -7.69
C LYS A 195 1.86 15.15 -7.06
N LEU A 196 2.09 15.74 -5.89
CA LEU A 196 3.33 15.56 -5.13
C LEU A 196 3.55 14.09 -4.77
N VAL A 197 2.51 13.39 -4.31
CA VAL A 197 2.60 11.96 -3.96
C VAL A 197 2.97 11.14 -5.20
N LEU A 198 2.25 11.31 -6.31
CA LEU A 198 2.52 10.58 -7.56
C LEU A 198 3.93 10.84 -8.10
N ASN A 199 4.36 12.11 -8.13
CA ASN A 199 5.71 12.46 -8.57
C ASN A 199 6.79 11.87 -7.68
N THR A 200 6.54 11.80 -6.36
CA THR A 200 7.47 11.19 -5.41
C THR A 200 7.55 9.68 -5.64
N LEU A 201 6.42 9.00 -5.82
CA LEU A 201 6.40 7.57 -6.14
C LEU A 201 7.17 7.28 -7.44
N ARG A 202 6.93 8.06 -8.51
CA ARG A 202 7.65 7.91 -9.80
C ARG A 202 9.15 8.19 -9.69
N LYS A 203 9.55 9.10 -8.80
CA LYS A 203 10.95 9.42 -8.53
C LYS A 203 11.66 8.29 -7.78
N TYR A 204 10.97 7.63 -6.85
CA TYR A 204 11.59 6.62 -5.99
C TYR A 204 11.46 5.21 -6.54
N LEU A 205 10.35 4.88 -7.18
CA LEU A 205 10.04 3.54 -7.66
C LEU A 205 10.11 3.48 -9.18
N PHE A 206 10.42 2.30 -9.69
CA PHE A 206 10.21 1.94 -11.09
C PHE A 206 9.63 0.54 -11.18
N VAL A 207 8.82 0.33 -12.21
CA VAL A 207 8.17 -0.95 -12.50
C VAL A 207 9.19 -1.85 -13.21
N THR A 208 9.45 -3.01 -12.64
CA THR A 208 10.27 -4.07 -13.23
C THR A 208 9.41 -4.93 -14.14
N ASP A 209 8.49 -5.69 -13.54
CA ASP A 209 7.63 -6.65 -14.24
C ASP A 209 6.19 -6.57 -13.71
N LEU A 210 5.22 -6.54 -14.62
CA LEU A 210 3.80 -6.53 -14.25
C LEU A 210 3.26 -7.93 -13.92
N SER A 211 3.91 -8.98 -14.40
CA SER A 211 3.45 -10.36 -14.28
C SER A 211 4.42 -11.18 -13.42
N PRO A 212 3.92 -12.08 -12.54
CA PRO A 212 4.77 -13.01 -11.81
C PRO A 212 5.48 -14.02 -12.71
N ASP A 213 6.70 -14.41 -12.32
CA ASP A 213 7.43 -15.52 -12.93
C ASP A 213 7.10 -16.84 -12.21
N TYR A 214 6.46 -17.74 -12.94
CA TYR A 214 6.11 -19.09 -12.50
C TYR A 214 7.01 -20.19 -13.09
N SER A 215 8.10 -19.85 -13.80
CA SER A 215 8.96 -20.80 -14.52
C SER A 215 9.56 -21.92 -13.64
N ARG A 216 9.64 -21.69 -12.33
CA ARG A 216 10.16 -22.66 -11.34
C ARG A 216 9.06 -23.40 -10.58
N SER A 217 7.81 -23.02 -10.80
CA SER A 217 6.62 -23.61 -10.19
C SER A 217 6.08 -24.72 -11.09
N ASN A 218 5.54 -25.78 -10.48
CA ASN A 218 4.75 -26.79 -11.17
C ASN A 218 3.51 -27.16 -10.33
N ASP A 219 2.59 -27.91 -10.90
CA ASP A 219 1.32 -28.26 -10.23
C ASP A 219 1.51 -28.96 -8.89
N SER A 220 2.53 -29.81 -8.76
CA SER A 220 2.81 -30.53 -7.51
C SER A 220 3.26 -29.57 -6.40
N ILE A 221 4.07 -28.56 -6.73
CA ILE A 221 4.51 -27.52 -5.80
C ILE A 221 3.35 -26.64 -5.39
N GLN A 222 2.51 -26.24 -6.35
CA GLN A 222 1.33 -25.41 -6.08
C GLN A 222 0.31 -26.12 -5.18
N LYS A 223 0.11 -27.44 -5.37
CA LYS A 223 -0.74 -28.27 -4.51
C LYS A 223 -0.15 -28.47 -3.11
N TYR A 224 1.17 -28.49 -2.96
CA TYR A 224 1.79 -28.58 -1.64
C TYR A 224 1.74 -27.26 -0.87
N HIS A 225 1.81 -26.13 -1.58
CA HIS A 225 1.75 -24.77 -1.00
C HIS A 225 0.45 -24.03 -1.33
N THR A 226 -0.68 -24.73 -1.36
CA THR A 226 -1.97 -24.19 -1.87
C THR A 226 -2.36 -22.89 -1.21
N ASP A 227 -2.32 -22.79 0.13
CA ASP A 227 -2.71 -21.57 0.85
C ASP A 227 -1.88 -20.34 0.43
N GLN A 228 -0.58 -20.52 0.17
CA GLN A 228 0.31 -19.42 -0.23
C GLN A 228 -0.01 -18.98 -1.65
N TYR A 229 -0.20 -19.95 -2.56
CA TYR A 229 -0.54 -19.67 -3.95
C TYR A 229 -1.94 -19.05 -4.09
N GLU A 230 -2.94 -19.51 -3.35
CA GLU A 230 -4.28 -18.91 -3.37
C GLU A 230 -4.28 -17.45 -2.93
N ARG A 231 -3.55 -17.12 -1.85
CA ARG A 231 -3.37 -15.73 -1.40
C ARG A 231 -2.65 -14.91 -2.46
N PHE A 232 -1.56 -15.45 -2.99
CA PHE A 232 -0.77 -14.80 -4.01
C PHE A 232 -1.61 -14.49 -5.27
N TYR A 233 -2.37 -15.45 -5.79
CA TYR A 233 -3.25 -15.26 -6.95
C TYR A 233 -4.33 -14.20 -6.71
N LYS A 234 -4.88 -14.11 -5.49
CA LYS A 234 -5.84 -13.05 -5.13
C LYS A 234 -5.18 -11.67 -5.01
N GLN A 235 -3.92 -11.62 -4.57
CA GLN A 235 -3.19 -10.38 -4.34
C GLN A 235 -2.62 -9.78 -5.64
N VAL A 236 -2.16 -10.61 -6.58
CA VAL A 236 -1.52 -10.17 -7.82
C VAL A 236 -2.35 -9.13 -8.58
N PRO A 237 -3.65 -9.36 -8.90
CA PRO A 237 -4.47 -8.37 -9.59
C PRO A 237 -4.60 -7.06 -8.81
N THR A 238 -4.78 -7.13 -7.49
CA THR A 238 -4.95 -5.93 -6.66
C THR A 238 -3.70 -5.04 -6.63
N VAL A 239 -2.52 -5.66 -6.74
CA VAL A 239 -1.23 -4.96 -6.82
C VAL A 239 -1.01 -4.41 -8.23
N GLN A 240 -1.33 -5.18 -9.28
CA GLN A 240 -1.27 -4.72 -10.67
C GLN A 240 -2.16 -3.48 -10.88
N ASP A 241 -3.42 -3.54 -10.46
CA ASP A 241 -4.37 -2.42 -10.54
C ASP A 241 -3.87 -1.18 -9.79
N ALA A 242 -3.24 -1.37 -8.63
CA ALA A 242 -2.64 -0.27 -7.87
C ALA A 242 -1.49 0.40 -8.64
N ILE A 243 -0.61 -0.39 -9.27
CA ILE A 243 0.54 0.15 -10.04
C ILE A 243 0.04 0.91 -11.29
N ILE A 244 -0.96 0.35 -11.99
CA ILE A 244 -1.56 0.94 -13.19
C ILE A 244 -2.31 2.23 -12.84
N SER A 245 -3.17 2.20 -11.82
CA SER A 245 -3.97 3.38 -11.41
C SER A 245 -3.13 4.57 -10.93
N LEU A 246 -1.95 4.31 -10.37
CA LEU A 246 -0.98 5.35 -9.99
C LEU A 246 -0.16 5.87 -11.20
N GLY A 247 -0.29 5.23 -12.36
CA GLY A 247 0.49 5.53 -13.56
C GLY A 247 1.99 5.42 -13.28
N LEU A 248 2.42 4.35 -12.60
CA LEU A 248 3.83 4.04 -12.36
C LEU A 248 4.45 3.30 -13.55
N CYS A 249 3.64 2.57 -14.33
CA CYS A 249 4.06 1.90 -15.54
C CYS A 249 4.43 2.89 -16.64
N THR A 250 5.32 2.46 -17.53
CA THR A 250 5.46 3.11 -18.84
C THR A 250 4.24 2.78 -19.70
N LYS A 251 3.92 3.65 -20.67
CA LYS A 251 2.82 3.40 -21.61
C LYS A 251 2.96 2.10 -22.39
N LEU A 252 4.21 1.67 -22.63
CA LEU A 252 4.50 0.43 -23.32
C LEU A 252 4.14 -0.78 -22.44
N GLN A 253 4.62 -0.81 -21.19
CA GLN A 253 4.32 -1.87 -20.23
C GLN A 253 2.81 -1.99 -19.96
N GLU A 254 2.11 -0.86 -19.86
CA GLU A 254 0.65 -0.84 -19.70
C GLU A 254 -0.05 -1.44 -20.93
N TYR A 255 0.40 -1.09 -22.14
CA TYR A 255 -0.16 -1.62 -23.38
C TYR A 255 0.07 -3.13 -23.53
N GLU A 256 1.31 -3.59 -23.30
CA GLU A 256 1.67 -5.02 -23.35
C GLU A 256 0.81 -5.83 -22.38
N TYR A 257 0.66 -5.37 -21.14
CA TYR A 257 -0.19 -6.01 -20.15
C TYR A 257 -1.67 -6.04 -20.56
N LEU A 258 -2.22 -4.94 -21.09
CA LEU A 258 -3.61 -4.90 -21.52
C LEU A 258 -3.88 -5.82 -22.72
N GLU A 259 -2.92 -5.98 -23.63
CA GLU A 259 -3.04 -6.94 -24.73
C GLU A 259 -2.95 -8.39 -24.24
N GLU A 260 -2.02 -8.71 -23.33
CA GLU A 260 -1.93 -10.04 -22.70
C GLU A 260 -3.24 -10.38 -21.95
N ALA A 261 -3.78 -9.43 -21.18
CA ALA A 261 -5.04 -9.61 -20.46
C ALA A 261 -6.23 -9.81 -21.41
N LYS A 262 -6.27 -9.10 -22.55
CA LYS A 262 -7.31 -9.31 -23.58
C LYS A 262 -7.22 -10.70 -24.20
N LEU A 263 -6.01 -11.16 -24.52
CA LEU A 263 -5.80 -12.49 -25.09
C LEU A 263 -6.22 -13.58 -24.11
N ALA A 264 -5.80 -13.48 -22.85
CA ALA A 264 -6.21 -14.42 -21.79
C ALA A 264 -7.73 -14.43 -21.58
N ASN A 265 -8.38 -13.26 -21.58
CA ASN A 265 -9.84 -13.18 -21.47
C ASN A 265 -10.55 -13.75 -22.70
N ALA A 266 -10.00 -13.56 -23.90
CA ALA A 266 -10.55 -14.15 -25.12
C ALA A 266 -10.41 -15.69 -25.11
N GLU A 267 -9.29 -16.22 -24.62
CA GLU A 267 -9.09 -17.65 -24.42
C GLU A 267 -10.07 -18.21 -23.38
N LEU A 268 -10.22 -17.55 -22.22
CA LEU A 268 -11.20 -17.96 -21.20
C LEU A 268 -12.63 -17.96 -21.74
N ALA A 269 -13.02 -16.91 -22.46
CA ALA A 269 -14.34 -16.84 -23.09
C ALA A 269 -14.53 -17.93 -24.15
N MET A 270 -13.48 -18.28 -24.90
CA MET A 270 -13.49 -19.42 -25.81
C MET A 270 -13.65 -20.74 -25.03
N PHE A 271 -12.97 -20.89 -23.90
CA PHE A 271 -13.08 -22.09 -23.05
C PHE A 271 -14.46 -22.23 -22.41
N GLU A 272 -15.04 -21.13 -21.91
CA GLU A 272 -16.41 -21.09 -21.38
C GLU A 272 -17.46 -21.33 -22.47
N SER A 273 -17.17 -20.98 -23.72
CA SER A 273 -18.05 -21.27 -24.85
C SER A 273 -18.07 -22.75 -25.25
N PHE A 274 -17.05 -23.53 -24.86
CA PHE A 274 -17.17 -24.98 -24.87
C PHE A 274 -18.11 -25.36 -23.72
N ASN A 275 -19.39 -25.58 -24.04
CA ASN A 275 -20.32 -26.22 -23.13
C ASN A 275 -19.79 -27.62 -22.79
N TYR A 276 -18.97 -27.73 -21.74
CA TYR A 276 -18.57 -29.01 -21.18
C TYR A 276 -19.82 -29.65 -20.58
N VAL A 277 -20.48 -30.49 -21.38
CA VAL A 277 -21.43 -31.46 -20.86
C VAL A 277 -20.58 -32.50 -20.14
N CYS A 278 -20.37 -32.33 -18.84
CA CYS A 278 -19.88 -33.42 -18.01
C CYS A 278 -20.90 -34.55 -18.14
N GLY A 279 -20.49 -35.66 -18.76
CA GLY A 279 -21.27 -36.89 -18.79
C GLY A 279 -21.69 -37.22 -17.36
N THR A 280 -23.00 -37.32 -17.13
CA THR A 280 -23.58 -37.51 -15.79
C THR A 280 -23.42 -38.93 -15.26
N ASP A 281 -22.73 -39.80 -15.98
CA ASP A 281 -22.63 -41.22 -15.69
C ASP A 281 -21.16 -41.65 -15.53
N GLU A 282 -20.89 -42.46 -14.51
CA GLU A 282 -19.56 -42.94 -14.13
C GLU A 282 -18.88 -43.80 -15.23
N PHE A 283 -19.60 -44.09 -16.32
CA PHE A 283 -19.18 -44.89 -17.47
C PHE A 283 -19.47 -44.25 -18.84
N ASP A 284 -19.78 -42.96 -18.91
CA ASP A 284 -20.06 -42.32 -20.20
C ASP A 284 -18.76 -41.90 -20.92
N TYR A 285 -18.20 -42.83 -21.69
CA TYR A 285 -17.01 -42.63 -22.53
C TYR A 285 -17.36 -42.10 -23.94
N SER A 286 -18.61 -41.71 -24.21
CA SER A 286 -19.08 -41.37 -25.56
C SER A 286 -18.39 -40.18 -26.22
N MET A 287 -17.70 -39.34 -25.44
CA MET A 287 -16.95 -38.16 -25.93
C MET A 287 -15.46 -38.44 -26.15
N LEU A 288 -14.95 -39.59 -25.68
CA LEU A 288 -13.60 -40.04 -25.97
C LEU A 288 -13.66 -40.82 -27.28
N ASN A 289 -13.26 -40.18 -28.38
CA ASN A 289 -13.10 -40.82 -29.68
C ASN A 289 -11.88 -41.76 -29.65
N ILE A 290 -11.93 -42.78 -28.79
CA ILE A 290 -10.97 -43.88 -28.75
C ILE A 290 -11.37 -44.79 -29.90
N GLN A 291 -10.72 -44.61 -31.04
CA GLN A 291 -10.66 -45.68 -32.02
C GLN A 291 -9.97 -46.86 -31.35
N VAL A 292 -10.76 -47.83 -30.89
CA VAL A 292 -10.24 -49.14 -30.52
C VAL A 292 -9.77 -49.75 -31.83
N GLU A 293 -8.45 -49.79 -32.04
CA GLU A 293 -7.87 -50.57 -33.13
C GLU A 293 -8.39 -52.02 -32.99
N GLU A 294 -8.96 -52.56 -34.07
CA GLU A 294 -9.63 -53.88 -34.11
C GLU A 294 -8.70 -55.07 -33.81
N ASP A 295 -7.40 -54.84 -33.61
CA ASP A 295 -6.37 -55.87 -33.55
C ASP A 295 -5.87 -56.20 -32.13
N TYR A 296 -6.63 -55.94 -31.08
CA TYR A 296 -6.30 -56.52 -29.77
C TYR A 296 -6.68 -58.01 -29.72
N GLN A 297 -5.75 -58.88 -30.14
CA GLN A 297 -5.82 -60.31 -29.82
C GLN A 297 -5.29 -60.54 -28.40
N PRO A 298 -6.15 -60.83 -27.41
CA PRO A 298 -5.69 -61.12 -26.06
C PRO A 298 -4.80 -62.37 -26.07
N ASN A 299 -3.58 -62.25 -25.53
CA ASN A 299 -2.67 -63.38 -25.37
C ASN A 299 -3.39 -64.47 -24.54
N PRO A 300 -3.66 -65.66 -25.11
CA PRO A 300 -4.41 -66.72 -24.42
C PRO A 300 -3.69 -67.28 -23.20
N SER A 301 -2.42 -66.91 -22.99
CA SER A 301 -1.57 -67.36 -21.88
C SER A 301 -1.40 -66.33 -20.77
N ASN A 302 -2.12 -65.20 -20.79
CA ASN A 302 -2.00 -64.19 -19.74
C ASN A 302 -2.68 -64.67 -18.44
N PRO A 303 -1.93 -64.98 -17.37
CA PRO A 303 -2.48 -65.55 -16.13
C PRO A 303 -3.35 -64.56 -15.34
N ASN A 304 -3.37 -63.28 -15.73
CA ASN A 304 -4.13 -62.23 -15.05
C ASN A 304 -5.53 -61.98 -15.65
N LEU A 305 -5.90 -62.65 -16.75
CA LEU A 305 -7.25 -62.56 -17.32
C LEU A 305 -8.18 -63.56 -16.63
N ARG A 306 -8.90 -63.11 -15.60
CA ARG A 306 -9.99 -63.87 -14.99
C ARG A 306 -11.16 -63.93 -15.96
N ARG A 307 -11.42 -65.10 -16.56
CA ARG A 307 -12.64 -65.35 -17.34
C ARG A 307 -13.82 -65.41 -16.39
N PHE A 308 -14.79 -64.51 -16.58
CA PHE A 308 -16.10 -64.64 -15.96
C PHE A 308 -16.84 -65.77 -16.68
N ILE A 309 -17.22 -66.83 -15.97
CA ILE A 309 -18.09 -67.88 -16.50
C ILE A 309 -19.46 -67.58 -15.93
N GLU A 310 -20.41 -67.21 -16.78
CA GLU A 310 -21.79 -67.01 -16.37
C GLU A 310 -22.37 -68.33 -15.83
N PRO A 311 -23.08 -68.31 -14.68
CA PRO A 311 -23.78 -69.48 -14.21
C PRO A 311 -24.95 -69.78 -15.16
N ILE A 312 -24.99 -71.02 -15.66
CA ILE A 312 -26.14 -71.55 -16.40
C ILE A 312 -27.27 -71.70 -15.38
N TYR A 313 -28.31 -70.86 -15.50
CA TYR A 313 -29.58 -71.12 -14.82
C TYR A 313 -30.27 -72.27 -15.55
N VAL A 314 -30.44 -73.39 -14.85
CA VAL A 314 -31.29 -74.50 -15.31
C VAL A 314 -32.70 -74.17 -14.87
N ASP A 315 -33.58 -73.88 -15.83
CA ASP A 315 -35.02 -73.73 -15.58
C ASP A 315 -35.59 -75.06 -15.06
N PHE A 316 -36.28 -75.00 -13.92
CA PHE A 316 -37.13 -76.08 -13.39
C PHE A 316 -38.56 -75.93 -13.91
#